data_AF-A0A350IMX0-F1
#
_entry.id   AF-A0A350IMX0-F1
#
_cell.length_a   1.000
_cell.length_b   1.000
_cell.length_c   1.000
_cell.angle_alpha   90.00
_cell.angle_beta   90.00
_cell.angle_gamma   90.00
#
_symmetry.space_group_name_H-M   'P 1'
#
loop_
_entity.id
_entity.type
_entity.pdbx_description
1 polymer ?
#
loop_
_entity_poly.entity_id
_entity_poly.type
_entity_poly.pdbx_seq_one_letter_code
_entity_poly.pdbx_strand_id
1 'polypeptide(L)' 'MENQVLQNLIGNYFQSFPFKIAVVNRDQTVIAANQKFEESFGKWVDHKCFELCHNTKIPCIRCQVQKVFESGITRNC' A
#
# COMPACT_ATOMS: atom_id res chain seq x y z
N MET A 1 -18.12 16.74 14.01
CA MET A 1 -18.89 16.35 12.80
C MET A 1 -18.12 16.55 11.51
N GLU A 2 -17.46 17.70 11.28
CA GLU A 2 -16.67 17.95 10.04
C GLU A 2 -15.62 16.89 9.73
N ASN A 3 -14.94 16.37 10.76
CA ASN A 3 -13.89 15.37 10.56
C ASN A 3 -14.44 14.06 9.98
N GLN A 4 -15.65 13.62 10.36
CA GLN A 4 -16.24 12.37 9.85
C GLN A 4 -16.61 12.46 8.36
N VAL A 5 -17.15 13.59 7.91
CA VAL A 5 -17.52 13.80 6.51
C VAL A 5 -16.27 13.75 5.63
N LEU A 6 -15.20 14.41 6.06
CA LEU A 6 -13.91 14.39 5.35
C LEU A 6 -13.30 12.99 5.30
N GLN A 7 -13.30 12.24 6.41
CA GLN A 7 -12.81 10.86 6.42
C GLN A 7 -13.59 9.96 5.45
N ASN A 8 -14.92 10.09 5.42
CA ASN A 8 -15.75 9.32 4.49
C ASN A 8 -15.49 9.70 3.03
N LEU A 9 -15.34 11.00 2.74
CA LEU A 9 -15.04 11.50 1.40
C LEU A 9 -13.69 10.95 0.90
N ILE A 10 -12.65 11.05 1.74
CA ILE A 10 -11.31 10.54 1.44
C ILE A 10 -11.35 9.02 1.21
N GLY A 11 -12.06 8.28 2.06
CA GLY A 11 -12.23 6.84 1.93
C GLY A 11 -12.88 6.47 0.59
N ASN A 12 -13.96 7.15 0.20
CA ASN A 12 -14.63 6.93 -1.08
C ASN A 12 -13.69 7.22 -2.27
N TYR A 13 -12.94 8.31 -2.22
CA TYR A 13 -11.97 8.64 -3.27
C TYR A 13 -10.86 7.59 -3.37
N PHE A 14 -10.29 7.19 -2.24
CA PHE A 14 -9.26 6.16 -2.17
C PHE A 14 -9.70 4.86 -2.87
N GLN A 15 -10.94 4.44 -2.64
CA GLN A 15 -11.53 3.27 -3.29
C GLN A 15 -11.83 3.49 -4.79
N SER A 16 -12.20 4.70 -5.20
CA SER A 16 -12.59 5.01 -6.58
C SER A 16 -11.44 5.17 -7.58
N PHE A 17 -10.18 5.28 -7.12
CA PHE A 17 -9.05 5.51 -8.03
C PHE A 17 -8.89 4.36 -9.04
N PRO A 18 -8.63 4.66 -10.34
CA PRO A 18 -8.50 3.64 -11.37
C PRO A 18 -7.16 2.90 -11.34
N PHE A 19 -6.32 3.15 -10.34
CA PHE A 19 -4.99 2.57 -10.18
C PHE A 19 -4.91 1.79 -8.87
N LYS A 20 -3.96 0.84 -8.80
CA LYS A 20 -3.69 0.05 -7.60
C LYS A 20 -2.97 0.92 -6.57
N ILE A 21 -3.54 1.06 -5.38
CA ILE A 21 -2.95 1.84 -4.29
C ILE A 21 -2.86 0.96 -3.05
N ALA A 22 -1.70 0.96 -2.42
CA ALA A 22 -1.45 0.34 -1.13
C ALA A 22 -0.63 1.26 -0.24
N VAL A 23 -0.92 1.25 1.05
CA VAL A 23 -0.13 1.89 2.10
C VAL A 23 0.65 0.80 2.81
N VAL A 24 1.96 1.00 2.95
CA VAL A 24 2.89 0.00 3.49
C VAL A 24 3.59 0.59 4.71
N ASN A 25 3.69 -0.19 5.80
CA ASN A 25 4.40 0.22 7.00
C ASN A 25 5.90 -0.11 6.94
N ARG A 26 6.66 0.23 8.00
CA ARG A 26 8.12 0.04 8.06
C ARG A 26 8.53 -1.45 7.99
N ASP A 27 7.66 -2.35 8.42
CA ASP A 27 7.85 -3.79 8.35
C ASP A 27 7.46 -4.37 6.98
N GLN A 28 7.16 -3.51 6.00
CA GLN A 28 6.71 -3.88 4.66
C GLN A 28 5.33 -4.57 4.63
N THR A 29 4.55 -4.48 5.71
CA THR A 29 3.16 -4.97 5.74
C THR A 29 2.25 -3.96 5.05
N VAL A 30 1.33 -4.46 4.21
CA VAL A 30 0.26 -3.64 3.62
C VAL A 30 -0.80 -3.37 4.70
N ILE A 31 -0.99 -2.10 5.06
CA ILE A 31 -1.91 -1.67 6.14
C ILE A 31 -3.18 -1.02 5.61
N ALA A 32 -3.22 -0.67 4.33
CA ALA A 32 -4.42 -0.28 3.62
C ALA A 32 -4.22 -0.56 2.12
N ALA A 33 -5.28 -0.98 1.44
CA ALA A 33 -5.26 -1.09 -0.01
C ALA A 33 -6.63 -0.71 -0.59
N ASN A 34 -6.63 -0.18 -1.81
CA ASN A 34 -7.89 0.13 -2.50
C ASN A 34 -8.43 -1.09 -3.26
N GLN A 35 -9.69 -0.98 -3.71
CA GLN A 35 -10.38 -2.03 -4.43
C GLN A 35 -9.57 -2.54 -5.64
N LYS A 36 -8.96 -1.65 -6.42
CA LYS A 36 -8.15 -2.05 -7.58
C LYS A 36 -6.92 -2.89 -7.21
N PHE A 37 -6.29 -2.60 -6.08
CA PHE A 37 -5.19 -3.40 -5.56
C PHE A 37 -5.67 -4.80 -5.17
N GLU A 38 -6.76 -4.89 -4.41
CA GLU A 38 -7.35 -6.16 -3.97
C GLU A 38 -7.85 -7.03 -5.14
N GLU A 39 -8.47 -6.43 -6.14
CA GLU A 39 -8.86 -7.12 -7.38
C GLU A 39 -7.66 -7.76 -8.12
N SER A 40 -6.47 -7.16 -7.99
CA SER A 40 -5.27 -7.60 -8.70
C SER A 40 -4.44 -8.63 -7.93
N PHE A 41 -4.38 -8.50 -6.59
CA PHE A 41 -3.48 -9.28 -5.74
C PHE A 41 -4.21 -10.16 -4.72
N GLY A 42 -5.53 -10.04 -4.60
CA GLY A 42 -6.34 -10.75 -3.63
C GLY A 42 -6.24 -10.17 -2.22
N LYS A 43 -6.51 -11.02 -1.21
CA LYS A 43 -6.51 -10.64 0.20
C LYS A 43 -5.13 -10.11 0.59
N TRP A 44 -5.09 -8.85 1.01
CA TRP A 44 -3.86 -8.12 1.30
C TRP A 44 -3.61 -7.87 2.79
N VAL A 45 -4.65 -7.98 3.61
CA VAL A 45 -4.58 -7.74 5.06
C VAL A 45 -3.54 -8.68 5.68
N ASP A 46 -2.64 -8.11 6.50
CA ASP A 46 -1.53 -8.78 7.18
C ASP A 46 -0.43 -9.36 6.27
N HIS A 47 -0.49 -9.15 4.96
CA HIS A 47 0.53 -9.60 4.02
C HIS A 47 1.65 -8.58 3.80
N LYS A 48 2.84 -9.07 3.46
CA LYS A 48 3.97 -8.22 3.07
C LYS A 48 3.86 -7.79 1.62
N CYS A 49 4.30 -6.57 1.30
CA CYS A 49 4.20 -6.04 -0.06
C CYS A 49 4.96 -6.89 -1.09
N PHE A 50 6.07 -7.53 -0.70
CA PHE A 50 6.84 -8.40 -1.59
C PHE A 50 6.17 -9.75 -1.84
N GLU A 51 5.35 -10.24 -0.91
CA GLU A 51 4.54 -11.45 -1.10
C GLU A 51 3.49 -11.21 -2.20
N LEU A 52 2.83 -10.05 -2.15
CA LEU A 52 1.75 -9.70 -3.07
C LEU A 52 2.27 -9.20 -4.43
N CYS A 53 3.17 -8.22 -4.42
CA CYS A 53 3.60 -7.52 -5.63
C CYS A 53 4.71 -8.23 -6.40
N HIS A 54 5.47 -9.09 -5.73
CA HIS A 54 6.65 -9.75 -6.31
C HIS A 54 6.63 -11.27 -6.17
N ASN A 55 5.62 -11.83 -5.49
CA ASN A 55 5.47 -13.27 -5.28
C ASN A 55 6.72 -13.92 -4.64
N THR A 56 7.34 -13.22 -3.68
CA THR A 56 8.50 -13.72 -2.94
C THR A 56 8.19 -13.93 -1.46
N LYS A 57 8.96 -14.77 -0.78
CA LYS A 57 8.89 -14.96 0.69
C LYS A 57 9.92 -14.14 1.47
N ILE A 58 10.79 -13.43 0.74
CA ILE A 58 11.84 -12.59 1.31
C ILE A 58 11.74 -11.17 0.75
N PRO A 59 12.14 -10.15 1.53
CA PRO A 59 12.24 -8.78 1.05
C PRO A 59 13.10 -8.65 -0.22
N CYS A 60 12.80 -7.65 -1.04
CA CYS A 60 13.60 -7.36 -2.23
C CYS A 60 15.05 -7.01 -1.86
N ILE A 61 16.02 -7.55 -2.59
CA ILE A 61 17.46 -7.29 -2.36
C ILE A 61 17.78 -5.79 -2.35
N ARG A 62 17.08 -5.00 -3.18
CA ARG A 62 17.23 -3.54 -3.27
C ARG A 62 15.88 -2.86 -3.03
N CYS A 63 15.26 -3.15 -1.89
CA CYS A 63 13.94 -2.65 -1.53
C CYS A 63 13.86 -1.12 -1.59
N GLN A 64 12.91 -0.59 -2.36
CA GLN A 64 12.72 0.85 -2.51
C GLN A 64 11.88 1.41 -1.36
N VAL A 65 10.96 0.62 -0.81
CA VAL A 65 10.17 0.98 0.38
C VAL A 65 11.09 1.30 1.57
N GLN A 66 12.09 0.45 1.85
CA GLN A 66 13.06 0.71 2.91
C GLN A 66 13.84 2.01 2.68
N LYS A 67 14.29 2.26 1.44
CA LYS A 67 14.99 3.51 1.09
C LYS A 67 14.12 4.75 1.29
N VAL A 68 12.82 4.67 1.04
CA VAL A 68 11.89 5.78 1.33
C VAL A 68 11.83 6.01 2.84
N PHE A 69 11.74 4.97 3.67
CA PHE A 69 11.75 5.12 5.13
C PHE A 69 13.08 5.66 5.67
N GLU A 70 14.21 5.32 5.04
CA GLU A 70 15.53 5.81 5.42
C GLU A 70 15.75 7.27 5.02
N SER A 71 15.33 7.67 3.82
CA SER A 71 15.68 8.96 3.22
C SER A 71 14.55 9.99 3.18
N GLY A 72 13.30 9.56 3.30
CA GLY A 72 12.12 10.41 3.08
C GLY A 72 11.89 10.82 1.62
N ILE A 73 12.69 10.32 0.67
CA ILE A 73 12.63 10.67 -0.75
C ILE A 73 11.83 9.62 -1.52
N THR A 74 10.91 10.06 -2.37
CA THR A 74 10.11 9.20 -3.26
C THR A 74 11.00 8.32 -4.15
N ARG A 75 10.61 7.03 -4.30
CA ARG A 75 11.29 6.03 -5.14
C ARG A 75 10.28 5.29 -6.01
N ASN A 76 10.74 4.80 -7.16
CA ASN A 76 9.99 3.87 -7.99
C ASN A 76 10.30 2.45 -7.53
N CYS A 77 9.30 1.76 -6.96
CA CYS A 77 9.38 0.39 -6.48
C CYS A 77 9.01 -0.62 -7.58
#